data_AF-A0A834LMA6-F1
#
_entry.id   AF-A0A834LMA6-F1
#
_cell.length_a   1.000
_cell.length_b   1.000
_cell.length_c   1.000
_cell.angle_alpha   90.00
_cell.angle_beta   90.00
_cell.angle_gamma   90.00
#
_symmetry.space_group_name_H-M   'P 1'
#
loop_
_entity.id
_entity.type
_entity.pdbx_description
1 polymer ?
#
loop_
_entity_poly.entity_id
_entity_poly.type
_entity_poly.pdbx_seq_one_letter_code
_entity_poly.pdbx_strand_id
1 'polypeptide(L)' 'MEFVVPPSDSSVFFPISVRFTAASTFSNLKVITILSLKGGPSPKFAQRTILSMESYQVA' A
#
# COMPACT_ATOMS: atom_id res chain seq x y z
N MET A 1 7.24 -18.30 2.02
CA MET A 1 6.16 -18.81 2.89
C MET A 1 5.84 -20.18 2.39
N GLU A 2 5.98 -21.19 3.23
CA GLU A 2 5.72 -22.59 2.87
C GLU A 2 4.80 -23.18 3.93
N PHE A 3 3.74 -23.87 3.50
CA PHE A 3 2.79 -24.55 4.37
C PHE A 3 2.20 -25.75 3.62
N VAL A 4 1.70 -26.73 4.38
CA VAL A 4 1.08 -27.94 3.81
C VAL A 4 -0.44 -27.79 3.84
N VAL A 5 -1.10 -28.23 2.78
CA VAL A 5 -2.56 -28.31 2.66
C VAL A 5 -3.01 -29.76 2.59
N PRO A 6 -4.26 -30.08 2.98
CA PRO A 6 -4.82 -31.40 2.76
C PRO A 6 -4.75 -31.81 1.27
N PRO A 7 -4.69 -33.12 0.98
CA PRO A 7 -4.76 -33.61 -0.40
C PRO A 7 -6.04 -33.11 -1.08
N SER A 8 -5.89 -32.40 -2.20
CA SER A 8 -6.98 -31.79 -2.96
C SER A 8 -6.51 -31.56 -4.39
N ASP A 9 -7.44 -31.38 -5.33
CA ASP A 9 -7.09 -30.88 -6.66
C ASP A 9 -6.56 -29.44 -6.55
N SER A 10 -5.48 -29.11 -7.25
CA SER A 10 -4.80 -27.82 -7.08
C SER A 10 -5.67 -26.62 -7.46
N SER A 11 -6.67 -26.81 -8.33
CA SER A 11 -7.55 -25.71 -8.78
C SER A 11 -8.34 -25.07 -7.65
N VAL A 12 -8.60 -25.79 -6.56
CA VAL A 12 -9.39 -25.29 -5.42
C VAL A 12 -8.69 -24.18 -4.63
N PHE A 13 -7.37 -24.04 -4.79
CA PHE A 13 -6.59 -23.04 -4.07
C PHE A 13 -6.52 -21.69 -4.79
N PHE A 14 -7.09 -21.58 -5.99
CA PHE A 14 -6.99 -20.38 -6.82
C PHE A 14 -8.36 -19.70 -7.02
N PRO A 15 -8.40 -18.35 -7.10
CA PRO A 15 -7.26 -17.44 -6.99
C PRO A 15 -6.82 -17.17 -5.54
N ILE A 16 -5.52 -17.04 -5.31
CA ILE A 16 -4.98 -16.65 -4.00
C ILE A 16 -5.02 -15.12 -3.89
N SER A 17 -5.74 -14.59 -2.90
CA SER A 17 -5.81 -13.14 -2.64
C SER A 17 -4.73 -12.69 -1.68
N VAL A 18 -3.92 -11.71 -2.08
CA VAL A 18 -2.81 -11.17 -1.26
C VAL A 18 -3.20 -9.79 -0.72
N ARG A 19 -3.21 -9.62 0.61
CA ARG A 19 -3.46 -8.33 1.26
C ARG A 19 -2.20 -7.79 1.88
N PHE A 20 -1.87 -6.53 1.58
CA PHE A 20 -0.73 -5.84 2.16
C PHE A 20 -0.99 -4.34 2.28
N THR A 21 -0.25 -3.71 3.17
CA THR A 21 -0.16 -2.25 3.27
C THR A 21 1.30 -1.81 3.37
N ALA A 22 1.58 -0.57 2.98
CA ALA A 22 2.89 0.04 3.18
C ALA A 22 2.77 1.49 3.62
N ALA A 23 3.76 1.98 4.37
CA ALA A 23 3.86 3.39 4.77
C ALA A 23 4.52 4.28 3.70
N SER A 24 4.81 3.72 2.52
CA SER A 24 5.37 4.41 1.35
C SER A 24 4.35 4.45 0.21
N THR A 25 4.51 5.42 -0.69
CA THR A 25 3.72 5.49 -1.92
C THR A 25 4.33 4.58 -2.99
N PHE A 26 3.50 4.04 -3.90
CA PHE A 26 3.97 3.27 -5.05
C PHE A 26 4.84 4.14 -5.99
N SER A 27 4.33 5.33 -6.31
CA SER A 27 4.96 6.26 -7.26
C SER A 27 6.03 7.16 -6.64
N ASN A 28 6.46 6.90 -5.39
CA ASN A 28 7.42 7.73 -4.66
C ASN A 28 7.00 9.22 -4.56
N LEU A 29 5.70 9.50 -4.56
CA LEU A 29 5.14 10.83 -4.33
C LEU A 29 5.48 11.33 -2.92
N LYS A 30 5.97 12.56 -2.84
CA LYS A 30 6.40 13.23 -1.61
C LYS A 30 5.98 14.68 -1.61
N VAL A 31 5.53 15.18 -0.46
CA VAL A 31 5.40 16.61 -0.20
C VAL A 31 6.78 17.13 0.18
N ILE A 32 7.32 18.06 -0.62
CA ILE A 32 8.68 18.60 -0.40
C ILE A 32 8.68 19.89 0.42
N THR A 33 7.62 20.70 0.33
CA THR A 33 7.49 21.95 1.07
C THR A 33 6.03 22.38 1.14
N ILE A 34 5.68 23.15 2.18
CA ILE A 34 4.39 23.84 2.28
C ILE A 34 4.67 25.35 2.33
N LEU A 35 4.08 26.09 1.40
CA LEU A 35 4.26 27.53 1.26
C LEU A 35 3.02 28.30 1.72
N SER A 36 3.23 29.44 2.37
CA SER A 36 2.15 30.37 2.71
C SER A 36 1.76 31.20 1.49
N LEU A 37 0.46 31.33 1.22
CA LEU A 37 -0.03 32.09 0.06
C LEU A 37 0.11 33.60 0.22
N LYS A 38 0.22 34.11 1.46
CA LYS A 38 0.26 35.55 1.77
C LYS A 38 1.60 36.01 2.37
N GLY A 39 2.68 35.27 2.12
CA GLY A 39 4.02 35.62 2.60
C GLY A 39 4.22 35.46 4.12
N GLY A 40 3.32 34.75 4.80
CA GLY A 40 3.49 34.39 6.21
C GLY A 40 4.43 33.20 6.41
N PRO A 41 4.72 32.80 7.66
CA PRO A 41 5.53 31.63 7.94
C PRO A 41 4.92 30.36 7.33
N SER A 42 5.77 29.42 6.90
CA SER A 42 5.33 28.11 6.45
C SER A 42 4.58 27.39 7.59
N PRO A 43 3.39 26.83 7.33
CA PRO A 43 2.63 26.14 8.34
C PRO A 43 3.31 24.82 8.73
N LYS A 44 3.06 24.38 9.97
CA LYS A 44 3.45 23.05 10.42
C LYS A 44 2.67 22.00 9.62
N PHE A 45 3.36 20.96 9.18
CA PHE A 45 2.78 19.89 8.37
C PHE A 45 3.15 18.53 8.95
N ALA A 46 2.18 17.62 8.96
CA ALA A 46 2.36 16.22 9.30
C ALA A 46 1.64 15.38 8.23
N GLN A 47 2.28 14.29 7.80
CA GLN A 47 1.72 13.40 6.78
C GLN A 47 1.76 11.96 7.26
N ARG A 48 0.68 11.23 6.97
CA ARG A 48 0.65 9.78 7.01
C ARG A 48 0.37 9.26 5.60
N THR A 49 1.25 8.43 5.10
CA THR A 49 1.09 7.76 3.81
C THR A 49 0.65 6.32 4.04
N ILE A 50 -0.30 5.85 3.24
CA ILE A 50 -0.71 4.44 3.21
C ILE A 50 -0.88 4.03 1.75
N LEU A 51 -0.16 2.99 1.36
CA LEU A 51 -0.50 2.16 0.21
C LEU A 51 -1.30 0.98 0.72
N SER A 52 -2.45 0.71 0.12
CA SER A 52 -3.28 -0.45 0.41
C SER A 52 -3.58 -1.19 -0.89
N MET A 53 -3.52 -2.51 -0.83
CA MET A 53 -4.02 -3.35 -1.91
C MET A 53 -5.56 -3.34 -1.93
N GLU A 54 -6.13 -3.32 -3.14
CA GLU A 54 -7.56 -3.47 -3.38
C GLU A 54 -7.86 -4.85 -4.01
N SER A 55 -7.28 -5.13 -5.19
CA SER A 55 -7.36 -6.43 -5.87
C SER A 55 -5.96 -6.86 -6.34
N TYR A 56 -5.42 -7.92 -5.73
CA TYR A 56 -4.13 -8.52 -6.05
C TYR A 56 -4.27 -10.02 -5.84
N GLN A 57 -4.21 -10.75 -6.95
CA GLN A 57 -4.50 -12.18 -6.99
C GLN A 57 -3.41 -12.92 -7.75
N VAL A 58 -3.15 -14.15 -7.33
CA VAL A 58 -2.36 -15.13 -8.06
C VAL A 58 -3.32 -16.14 -8.68
N ALA A 59 -3.19 -16.36 -9.99
CA ALA A 59 -3.96 -17.31 -10.77
C ALA A 59 -3.24 -18.66 -10.88
#